data_AF-A0A937CPN7-F1
#
_entry.id   AF-A0A937CPN7-F1
#
_cell.length_a   1.000
_cell.length_b   1.000
_cell.length_c   1.000
_cell.angle_alpha   90.00
_cell.angle_beta   90.00
_cell.angle_gamma   90.00
#
_symmetry.space_group_name_H-M   'P 1'
#
loop_
_entity.id
_entity.type
_entity.pdbx_description
1 polymer ?
#
loop_
_entity_poly.entity_id
_entity_poly.type
_entity_poly.pdbx_seq_one_letter_code
_entity_poly.pdbx_strand_id
1 'polypeptide(L)'
;MRTTHRRVVPVVLATVLGAASGPVAAQTPAVASVASVLNTVVATAAGTVGASAAGAEPVVFSGQASISGKVVYDTVFNAPPVLEIIVDLSGITGKGQRTGRIYQVATQAILHRPLVAFDSIELGISFAADSDVALARSALASFSVQYNAATGLKATPVRIASVPPA
;
A
#
# COMPACT_ATOMS: atom_id res chain seq x y z
N MET A 1 -45.46 27.88 -27.99
CA MET A 1 -45.14 29.28 -28.37
C MET A 1 -43.64 29.40 -28.56
N ARG A 2 -43.23 30.24 -29.54
CA ARG A 2 -41.84 30.67 -29.89
C ARG A 2 -41.13 29.71 -30.85
N THR A 3 -41.38 29.78 -32.17
CA THR A 3 -41.03 30.82 -33.16
C THR A 3 -39.51 31.10 -33.26
N THR A 4 -38.91 30.49 -34.28
CA THR A 4 -37.82 30.89 -35.21
C THR A 4 -36.77 31.89 -34.74
N HIS A 5 -35.48 31.64 -35.03
CA HIS A 5 -34.66 32.53 -35.89
C HIS A 5 -33.42 31.80 -36.44
N ARG A 6 -33.46 31.60 -37.77
CA ARG A 6 -32.32 31.29 -38.66
C ARG A 6 -31.38 32.49 -38.75
N ARG A 7 -30.10 32.23 -39.11
CA ARG A 7 -29.13 33.00 -39.96
C ARG A 7 -27.69 32.75 -39.45
N VAL A 8 -26.60 32.56 -40.19
CA VAL A 8 -26.22 32.71 -41.61
C VAL A 8 -25.05 31.73 -41.89
N VAL A 9 -24.96 31.21 -43.12
CA VAL A 9 -23.83 30.43 -43.67
C VAL A 9 -22.75 31.38 -44.21
N PRO A 10 -21.45 31.01 -44.16
CA PRO A 10 -20.67 31.18 -45.37
C PRO A 10 -20.03 29.86 -45.82
N VAL A 11 -20.33 29.55 -47.07
CA VAL A 11 -19.65 28.58 -47.92
C VAL A 11 -18.23 29.07 -48.11
N VAL A 12 -17.23 28.25 -47.78
CA VAL A 12 -15.89 28.39 -48.34
C VAL A 12 -15.53 27.07 -49.01
N LEU A 13 -15.56 27.16 -50.34
CA LEU A 13 -15.14 26.19 -51.33
C LEU A 13 -13.60 26.08 -51.30
N ALA A 14 -13.05 24.88 -51.12
CA ALA A 14 -11.63 24.62 -51.35
C ALA A 14 -11.41 23.18 -51.86
N THR A 15 -11.44 23.04 -53.18
CA THR A 15 -10.86 21.91 -53.92
C THR A 15 -9.41 22.20 -54.22
N VAL A 16 -8.47 21.38 -53.70
CA VAL A 16 -7.23 21.02 -54.42
C VAL A 16 -6.88 19.57 -54.08
N LEU A 17 -6.97 18.71 -55.10
CA LEU A 17 -6.38 17.38 -55.14
C LEU A 17 -4.85 17.53 -55.14
N GLY A 18 -4.19 16.93 -54.15
CA GLY A 18 -2.74 16.79 -54.12
C GLY A 18 -2.37 15.33 -53.86
N ALA A 19 -2.07 14.60 -54.93
CA ALA A 19 -1.44 13.29 -54.85
C ALA A 19 0.02 13.46 -54.43
N ALA A 20 0.36 13.08 -53.20
CA ALA A 20 1.73 12.94 -52.74
C ALA A 20 1.83 11.67 -51.89
N SER A 21 2.50 10.67 -52.44
CA SER A 21 2.93 9.44 -51.80
C SER A 21 3.86 9.75 -50.63
N GLY A 22 3.35 9.66 -49.40
CA GLY A 22 4.14 9.72 -48.16
C GLY A 22 4.43 8.33 -47.61
N PRO A 23 5.58 8.12 -46.94
CA PRO A 23 5.96 6.80 -46.42
C PRO A 23 5.00 6.36 -45.32
N VAL A 24 4.55 5.11 -45.40
CA VAL A 24 3.76 4.45 -44.37
C VAL A 24 4.67 4.26 -43.15
N ALA A 25 4.67 5.24 -42.25
CA ALA A 25 5.28 5.08 -40.94
C ALA A 25 4.48 3.98 -40.21
N ALA A 26 5.07 2.79 -40.11
CA ALA A 26 4.59 1.72 -39.26
C ALA A 26 4.56 2.26 -37.83
N GLN A 27 3.37 2.67 -37.37
CA GLN A 27 3.11 2.93 -35.97
C GLN A 27 3.13 1.56 -35.28
N THR A 28 4.31 1.15 -34.81
CA THR A 28 4.39 0.12 -33.77
C THR A 28 3.52 0.59 -32.62
N PRO A 29 2.49 -0.18 -32.19
CA PRO A 29 1.72 0.17 -31.03
C PRO A 29 2.69 0.25 -29.85
N ALA A 30 2.87 1.46 -29.31
CA ALA A 30 3.56 1.64 -28.06
C ALA A 30 2.74 0.89 -27.00
N VAL A 31 3.24 -0.27 -26.59
CA VAL A 31 2.70 -0.98 -25.45
C VAL A 31 2.88 -0.04 -24.27
N ALA A 32 1.80 0.58 -23.82
CA ALA A 32 1.83 1.43 -22.65
C ALA A 32 2.30 0.56 -21.47
N SER A 33 3.58 0.70 -21.09
CA SER A 33 4.06 0.17 -19.84
C SER A 33 3.26 0.88 -18.75
N VAL A 34 2.33 0.18 -18.11
CA VAL A 34 1.65 0.69 -16.92
C VAL A 34 2.75 0.84 -15.87
N ALA A 35 3.27 2.06 -15.73
CA ALA A 35 4.26 2.38 -14.74
C ALA A 35 3.62 2.10 -13.37
N SER A 36 4.08 1.05 -12.70
CA SER A 36 3.61 0.78 -11.35
C SER A 36 4.19 1.83 -10.41
N VAL A 37 3.39 2.84 -10.10
CA VAL A 37 3.72 3.87 -9.11
C VAL A 37 3.65 3.24 -7.72
N LEU A 38 4.73 3.38 -6.95
CA LEU A 38 4.75 3.02 -5.53
C LEU A 38 3.76 3.94 -4.79
N ASN A 39 2.72 3.36 -4.20
CA ASN A 39 1.73 4.08 -3.41
C ASN A 39 1.93 3.81 -1.93
N THR A 40 2.02 4.86 -1.11
CA THR A 40 2.21 4.76 0.35
C THR A 40 0.96 5.21 1.08
N VAL A 41 0.53 4.42 2.05
CA VAL A 41 -0.60 4.69 2.94
C VAL A 41 -0.12 4.69 4.37
N VAL A 42 -0.55 5.68 5.14
CA VAL A 42 -0.32 5.72 6.58
C VAL A 42 -1.55 5.15 7.28
N ALA A 43 -1.36 4.09 8.06
CA ALA A 43 -2.41 3.46 8.85
C ALA A 43 -2.17 3.73 10.34
N THR A 44 -3.23 4.04 11.08
CA THR A 44 -3.13 4.13 12.54
C THR A 44 -2.96 2.74 13.13
N ALA A 45 -2.12 2.63 14.16
CA ALA A 45 -1.88 1.39 14.88
C ALA A 45 -2.31 1.51 16.34
N ALA A 46 -2.99 0.49 16.85
CA ALA A 46 -3.35 0.41 18.26
C ALA A 46 -3.51 -1.04 18.73
N GLY A 47 -3.26 -1.28 20.00
CA GLY A 47 -3.46 -2.59 20.60
C GLY A 47 -2.90 -2.70 22.01
N THR A 48 -3.19 -3.81 22.67
CA THR A 48 -2.66 -4.10 24.00
C THR A 48 -2.10 -5.51 23.99
N VAL A 49 -0.86 -5.63 24.46
CA VAL A 49 -0.19 -6.92 24.65
C VAL A 49 -0.17 -7.23 26.14
N GLY A 50 -0.61 -8.44 26.49
CA GLY A 50 -0.67 -8.89 27.87
C GLY A 50 0.71 -9.13 28.49
N ALA A 51 0.73 -9.30 29.80
CA ALA A 51 1.91 -9.80 30.50
C ALA A 51 2.12 -11.29 30.16
N SER A 52 3.04 -11.59 29.24
CA SER A 52 3.31 -12.97 28.79
C SER A 52 4.34 -13.72 29.63
N ALA A 53 5.07 -13.05 30.53
CA ALA A 53 6.13 -13.64 31.35
C ALA A 53 6.04 -13.16 32.81
N ALA A 54 6.58 -13.95 33.74
CA ALA A 54 6.65 -13.58 35.15
C ALA A 54 7.45 -12.27 35.32
N GLY A 55 6.82 -11.25 35.89
CA GLY A 55 7.40 -9.90 36.03
C GLY A 55 7.21 -8.97 34.82
N ALA A 56 6.68 -9.46 33.70
CA ALA A 56 6.30 -8.62 32.58
C ALA A 56 5.05 -7.80 32.90
N GLU A 57 4.94 -6.61 32.32
CA GLU A 57 3.74 -5.78 32.42
C GLU A 57 2.95 -5.77 31.10
N PRO A 58 1.64 -5.49 31.14
CA PRO A 58 0.86 -5.18 29.95
C PRO A 58 1.39 -3.91 29.27
N VAL A 59 1.38 -3.89 27.94
CA VAL A 59 1.85 -2.77 27.13
C VAL A 59 0.75 -2.33 26.18
N VAL A 60 0.42 -1.04 26.20
CA VAL A 60 -0.51 -0.43 25.25
C VAL A 60 0.30 0.19 24.13
N PHE A 61 0.04 -0.22 22.91
CA PHE A 61 0.67 0.30 21.71
C PHE A 61 -0.20 1.34 21.02
N SER A 62 0.45 2.37 20.50
CA SER A 62 -0.15 3.34 19.60
C SER A 62 0.90 3.93 18.66
N GLY A 63 0.44 4.41 17.51
CA GLY A 63 1.29 5.09 16.55
C GLY A 63 0.77 5.00 15.13
N GLN A 64 1.69 5.11 14.18
CA GLN A 64 1.41 5.04 12.76
C GLN A 64 2.31 3.99 12.11
N ALA A 65 1.72 3.24 11.18
CA ALA A 65 2.42 2.32 10.29
C ALA A 65 2.43 2.91 8.88
N SER A 66 3.56 2.80 8.20
CA SER A 66 3.66 3.11 6.78
C SER A 66 3.55 1.82 5.97
N ILE A 67 2.61 1.78 5.05
CA ILE A 67 2.35 0.63 4.19
C ILE A 67 2.44 1.10 2.74
N SER A 68 3.48 0.67 2.05
CA SER A 68 3.71 0.99 0.64
C SER A 68 3.44 -0.22 -0.23
N GLY A 69 2.94 -0.01 -1.44
CA GLY A 69 2.66 -1.09 -2.39
C GLY A 69 3.00 -0.71 -3.82
N LYS A 70 3.57 -1.65 -4.57
CA LYS A 70 3.77 -1.54 -6.02
C LYS A 70 3.46 -2.89 -6.68
N VAL A 71 2.91 -2.84 -7.89
CA VAL A 71 2.73 -4.03 -8.72
C VAL A 71 4.02 -4.30 -9.47
N VAL A 72 4.50 -5.53 -9.39
CA VAL A 72 5.66 -6.00 -10.11
C VAL A 72 5.18 -6.91 -11.23
N TYR A 73 5.57 -6.56 -12.46
CA TYR A 73 5.30 -7.33 -13.66
C TYR A 73 6.58 -8.06 -14.08
N ASP A 74 6.49 -9.39 -14.22
CA ASP A 74 7.59 -10.18 -14.78
C ASP A 74 7.42 -10.28 -16.30
N THR A 75 8.21 -9.51 -17.02
CA THR A 75 8.21 -9.48 -18.49
C THR A 75 9.15 -10.52 -19.11
N VAL A 76 9.96 -11.21 -18.31
CA VAL A 76 10.99 -12.15 -18.78
C VAL A 76 10.44 -13.57 -18.78
N PHE A 77 9.78 -13.98 -17.69
CA PHE A 77 9.20 -15.31 -17.55
C PHE A 77 7.68 -15.34 -17.71
N ASN A 78 7.04 -14.18 -18.01
CA ASN A 78 5.59 -14.02 -18.12
C ASN A 78 4.83 -14.57 -16.91
N ALA A 79 5.42 -14.45 -15.71
CA ALA A 79 4.76 -14.86 -14.49
C ALA A 79 3.58 -13.93 -14.16
N PRO A 80 2.55 -14.41 -13.42
CA PRO A 80 1.47 -13.56 -12.95
C PRO A 80 2.00 -12.36 -12.15
N PRO A 81 1.40 -11.16 -12.28
CA PRO A 81 1.82 -9.99 -11.54
C PRO A 81 1.67 -10.21 -10.04
N VAL A 82 2.64 -9.68 -9.28
CA VAL A 82 2.64 -9.73 -7.82
C VAL A 82 2.56 -8.33 -7.24
N LEU A 83 1.98 -8.22 -6.06
CA LEU A 83 2.00 -6.99 -5.27
C LEU A 83 3.17 -7.09 -4.28
N GLU A 84 4.16 -6.22 -4.45
CA GLU A 84 5.20 -6.01 -3.45
C GLU A 84 4.67 -5.00 -2.43
N ILE A 85 4.62 -5.40 -1.15
CA ILE A 85 4.13 -4.60 -0.04
C ILE A 85 5.28 -4.38 0.94
N ILE A 86 5.61 -3.13 1.20
CA ILE A 86 6.60 -2.73 2.20
C ILE A 86 5.85 -2.22 3.41
N VAL A 87 6.10 -2.81 4.57
CA VAL A 87 5.45 -2.47 5.83
C VAL A 87 6.52 -1.97 6.78
N ASP A 88 6.34 -0.76 7.30
CA ASP A 88 7.19 -0.16 8.31
C ASP A 88 6.36 0.18 9.55
N LEU A 89 6.71 -0.48 10.66
CA LEU A 89 6.05 -0.36 11.96
C LEU A 89 6.90 0.42 12.97
N SER A 90 8.00 1.05 12.54
CA SER A 90 8.91 1.81 13.41
C SER A 90 8.26 3.05 14.05
N GLY A 91 7.18 3.57 13.45
CA GLY A 91 6.36 4.66 13.99
C GLY A 91 5.43 4.25 15.14
N ILE A 92 5.51 3.01 15.63
CA ILE A 92 4.69 2.46 16.70
C ILE A 92 5.49 2.39 17.99
N THR A 93 4.91 2.91 19.07
CA THR A 93 5.49 2.82 20.42
C THR A 93 4.50 2.19 21.37
N GLY A 94 5.04 1.43 22.32
CA GLY A 94 4.30 0.87 23.44
C GLY A 94 4.57 1.65 24.72
N LYS A 95 3.57 1.70 25.60
CA LYS A 95 3.73 2.20 26.96
C LYS A 95 3.34 1.12 27.96
N GLY A 96 4.25 0.79 28.86
CA GLY A 96 3.99 -0.11 29.98
C GLY A 96 2.90 0.46 30.88
N GLN A 97 1.86 -0.33 31.16
CA GLN A 97 0.73 0.15 31.95
C GLN A 97 1.09 0.41 33.41
N ARG A 98 2.08 -0.30 33.97
CA ARG A 98 2.47 -0.18 35.37
C ARG A 98 3.64 0.78 35.56
N THR A 99 4.65 0.68 34.70
CA THR A 99 5.90 1.44 34.86
C THR A 99 5.93 2.72 34.02
N GLY A 100 5.05 2.84 33.02
CA GLY A 100 5.11 3.93 32.05
C GLY A 100 6.30 3.87 31.09
N ARG A 101 7.12 2.81 31.15
CA ARG A 101 8.28 2.63 30.25
C ARG A 101 7.84 2.59 28.79
N ILE A 102 8.69 3.15 27.92
CA ILE A 102 8.47 3.14 26.49
C ILE A 102 9.08 1.87 25.91
N TYR A 103 8.27 1.18 25.11
CA TYR A 103 8.66 0.02 24.34
C TYR A 103 8.72 0.42 22.87
N GLN A 104 9.84 0.16 22.20
CA GLN A 104 9.97 0.47 20.78
C GLN A 104 9.66 -0.77 19.94
N VAL A 105 9.03 -0.56 18.79
CA VAL A 105 8.83 -1.59 17.75
C VAL A 105 9.82 -1.29 16.63
N ALA A 106 10.63 -2.27 16.26
CA ALA A 106 11.65 -2.13 15.21
C ALA A 106 11.39 -3.12 14.06
N THR A 107 10.14 -3.19 13.58
CA THR A 107 9.76 -4.16 12.55
C THR A 107 9.55 -3.48 11.20
N GLN A 108 10.29 -3.95 10.20
CA GLN A 108 10.08 -3.64 8.79
C GLN A 108 10.00 -4.96 8.01
N ALA A 109 9.05 -5.06 7.08
CA ALA A 109 8.85 -6.26 6.28
C ALA A 109 8.63 -5.91 4.80
N ILE A 110 9.13 -6.76 3.91
CA ILE A 110 8.84 -6.71 2.47
C ILE A 110 8.14 -8.02 2.12
N LEU A 111 6.93 -7.92 1.59
CA LEU A 111 6.05 -9.05 1.29
C LEU A 111 5.77 -9.08 -0.21
N HIS A 112 5.86 -10.26 -0.81
CA HIS A 112 5.41 -10.49 -2.19
C HIS A 112 4.13 -11.31 -2.13
N ARG A 113 3.02 -10.70 -2.50
CA ARG A 113 1.69 -11.34 -2.45
C ARG A 113 1.10 -11.44 -3.86
N PRO A 114 0.27 -12.45 -4.15
CA PRO A 114 -0.50 -12.46 -5.38
C PRO A 114 -1.31 -11.17 -5.53
N LEU A 115 -1.44 -10.64 -6.74
CA LEU A 115 -2.22 -9.44 -6.99
C LEU A 115 -3.72 -9.73 -6.88
N VAL A 116 -4.26 -9.61 -5.67
CA VAL A 116 -5.68 -9.76 -5.37
C VAL A 116 -6.29 -8.43 -4.90
N ALA A 117 -7.61 -8.28 -5.06
CA ALA A 117 -8.30 -7.05 -4.68
C ALA A 117 -8.24 -6.79 -3.17
N PHE A 118 -8.28 -7.85 -2.35
CA PHE A 118 -8.26 -7.77 -0.89
C PHE A 118 -7.37 -8.87 -0.32
N ASP A 119 -6.57 -8.52 0.68
CA ASP A 119 -5.66 -9.43 1.37
C ASP A 119 -5.58 -9.10 2.86
N SER A 120 -5.37 -10.12 3.68
CA SER A 120 -5.13 -9.99 5.12
C SER A 120 -3.70 -10.37 5.45
N ILE A 121 -3.05 -9.55 6.27
CA ILE A 121 -1.63 -9.68 6.60
C ILE A 121 -1.50 -9.76 8.11
N GLU A 122 -0.73 -10.74 8.56
CA GLU A 122 -0.31 -10.89 9.95
C GLU A 122 1.22 -10.91 9.99
N LEU A 123 1.80 -10.07 10.84
CA LEU A 123 3.23 -9.92 11.02
C LEU A 123 3.60 -10.09 12.49
N GLY A 124 4.57 -10.96 12.76
CA GLY A 124 5.23 -10.99 14.06
C GLY A 124 6.04 -9.71 14.25
N ILE A 125 5.83 -9.02 15.36
CA ILE A 125 6.59 -7.85 15.76
C ILE A 125 7.39 -8.14 17.02
N SER A 126 8.60 -7.61 17.07
CA SER A 126 9.44 -7.64 18.26
C SER A 126 9.51 -6.26 18.88
N PHE A 127 9.37 -6.20 20.21
CA PHE A 127 9.40 -4.96 20.97
C PHE A 127 10.16 -5.13 22.29
N ALA A 128 10.89 -4.09 22.68
CA ALA A 128 11.70 -4.08 23.89
C ALA A 128 11.60 -2.72 24.60
N ALA A 129 11.72 -2.73 25.93
CA ALA A 129 11.89 -1.50 26.69
C ALA A 129 13.33 -0.99 26.51
N ASP A 130 13.50 0.32 26.37
CA ASP A 130 14.81 0.98 26.34
C ASP A 130 15.80 0.39 25.30
N SER A 131 15.25 -0.25 24.25
CA SER A 131 15.99 -0.99 23.22
C SER A 131 16.86 -2.13 23.76
N ASP A 132 16.57 -2.64 24.96
CA ASP A 132 17.22 -3.82 25.53
C ASP A 132 16.70 -5.10 24.87
N VAL A 133 17.47 -5.60 23.90
CA VAL A 133 17.14 -6.79 23.12
C VAL A 133 17.01 -8.04 24.01
N ALA A 134 17.67 -8.07 25.17
CA ALA A 134 17.57 -9.22 26.09
C ALA A 134 16.16 -9.34 26.72
N LEU A 135 15.40 -8.25 26.75
CA LEU A 135 14.02 -8.20 27.25
C LEU A 135 12.99 -8.10 26.12
N ALA A 136 13.39 -8.39 24.88
CA ALA A 136 12.51 -8.35 23.74
C ALA A 136 11.36 -9.36 23.88
N ARG A 137 10.15 -8.89 23.58
CA ARG A 137 8.93 -9.69 23.54
C ARG A 137 8.33 -9.63 22.14
N SER A 138 7.50 -10.61 21.83
CA SER A 138 6.82 -10.68 20.55
C SER A 138 5.32 -10.40 20.68
N ALA A 139 4.77 -9.79 19.64
CA ALA A 139 3.35 -9.57 19.45
C ALA A 139 2.99 -9.83 17.99
N LEU A 140 1.70 -9.83 17.68
CA LEU A 140 1.17 -9.95 16.33
C LEU A 140 0.57 -8.61 15.89
N ALA A 141 0.98 -8.12 14.73
CA ALA A 141 0.37 -7.00 14.05
C ALA A 141 -0.49 -7.53 12.89
N SER A 142 -1.77 -7.18 12.85
CA SER A 142 -2.70 -7.59 11.80
C SER A 142 -3.39 -6.40 11.14
N PHE A 143 -3.54 -6.48 9.82
CA PHE A 143 -4.24 -5.48 9.02
C PHE A 143 -4.64 -6.08 7.67
N SER A 144 -5.58 -5.43 6.99
CA SER A 144 -5.95 -5.78 5.63
C SER A 144 -5.55 -4.70 4.64
N VAL A 145 -5.27 -5.12 3.42
CA VAL A 145 -4.88 -4.28 2.30
C VAL A 145 -5.83 -4.51 1.15
N GLN A 146 -6.19 -3.41 0.48
CA GLN A 146 -6.98 -3.41 -0.73
C GLN A 146 -6.18 -2.74 -1.83
N TYR A 147 -6.07 -3.39 -2.99
CA TYR A 147 -5.43 -2.81 -4.17
C TYR A 147 -6.45 -2.59 -5.28
N ASN A 148 -6.40 -1.41 -5.88
CA ASN A 148 -7.18 -1.06 -7.05
C ASN A 148 -6.32 -0.23 -8.01
N ALA A 149 -6.24 -0.62 -9.28
CA ALA A 149 -5.37 0.04 -10.25
C ALA A 149 -5.66 1.55 -10.45
N ALA A 150 -6.90 1.99 -10.23
CA ALA A 150 -7.29 3.39 -10.39
C ALA A 150 -7.06 4.23 -9.12
N THR A 151 -7.12 3.64 -7.93
CA THR A 151 -7.08 4.36 -6.64
C THR A 151 -5.88 3.99 -5.76
N GLY A 152 -5.06 3.03 -6.22
CA GLY A 152 -3.87 2.55 -5.52
C GLY A 152 -4.18 1.58 -4.38
N LEU A 153 -3.25 1.58 -3.42
CA LEU A 153 -3.32 0.79 -2.20
C LEU A 153 -4.17 1.52 -1.15
N LYS A 154 -4.95 0.77 -0.39
CA LYS A 154 -5.59 1.20 0.86
C LYS A 154 -5.31 0.16 1.94
N ALA A 155 -5.23 0.59 3.19
CA ALA A 155 -5.01 -0.28 4.32
C ALA A 155 -5.99 0.03 5.45
N THR A 156 -6.40 -1.00 6.19
CA THR A 156 -7.15 -0.82 7.44
C THR A 156 -6.19 -0.39 8.57
N PRO A 157 -6.71 0.14 9.69
CA PRO A 157 -5.87 0.35 10.87
C PRO A 157 -5.21 -0.94 11.34
N VAL A 158 -3.95 -0.85 11.78
CA VAL A 158 -3.17 -1.97 12.29
C VAL A 158 -3.61 -2.30 13.72
N ARG A 159 -3.91 -3.58 13.96
CA ARG A 159 -4.23 -4.12 15.28
C ARG A 159 -3.02 -4.84 15.85
N ILE A 160 -2.69 -4.57 17.10
CA ILE A 160 -1.62 -5.26 17.82
C ILE A 160 -2.21 -6.11 18.93
N ALA A 161 -1.83 -7.39 18.98
CA ALA A 161 -2.30 -8.33 19.99
C ALA A 161 -1.17 -9.25 20.45
N SER A 162 -1.37 -9.91 21.59
CA SER A 162 -0.49 -10.99 22.04
C SER A 162 -0.44 -12.13 21.02
N VAL A 163 0.71 -12.77 20.88
CA VAL A 163 0.81 -14.03 20.12
C VAL A 163 0.05 -15.12 20.89
N PRO A 164 -0.84 -15.90 20.24
CA PRO A 164 -1.50 -17.03 20.88
C PRO A 164 -0.48 -18.06 21.38
N PRO A 165 -0.72 -18.74 22.52
CA PRO A 165 0.08 -19.91 22.89
C PRO A 165 -0.10 -21.01 21.85
N ALA A 166 1.02 -21.62 21.44
CA ALA A 166 1.05 -22.77 20.54
C ALA A 166 0.52 -24.04 21.20
#